data_AF-A0A519KWW4-F1
#
_entry.id   AF-A0A519KWW4-F1
#
_cell.length_a   1.000
_cell.length_b   1.000
_cell.length_c   1.000
_cell.angle_alpha   90.00
_cell.angle_beta   90.00
_cell.angle_gamma   90.00
#
_symmetry.space_group_name_H-M   'P 1'
#
loop_
_entity.id
_entity.type
_entity.pdbx_description
1 polymer ?
#
loop_
_entity_poly.entity_id
_entity_poly.type
_entity_poly.pdbx_seq_one_letter_code
_entity_poly.pdbx_strand_id
1 'polypeptide(L)'
;DGFDLRARVPAYLRTTLAEVTPFYRLEKAGGFAEGDARGAQFTIARLAAGAAELRDFYILAWRDSADDNIGWPAVKVAEVEAGTADPWLAMHGED
;
A
#
# COMPACT_ATOMS: atom_id res chain seq x y z
N ASP A 1 2.12 17.13 6.32
CA ASP A 1 1.96 16.00 7.24
C ASP A 1 2.01 14.69 6.46
N GLY A 2 3.23 14.25 6.14
CA GLY A 2 3.48 13.07 5.33
C GLY A 2 3.36 11.78 6.16
N PHE A 3 2.85 10.74 5.52
CA PHE A 3 2.81 9.38 6.04
C PHE A 3 4.24 8.84 6.19
N ASP A 4 4.66 8.50 7.41
CA ASP A 4 5.97 7.87 7.66
C ASP A 4 5.87 6.36 7.40
N LEU A 5 6.29 5.95 6.19
CA LEU A 5 6.31 4.55 5.79
C LEU A 5 7.18 3.68 6.72
N ARG A 6 8.29 4.22 7.23
CA ARG A 6 9.22 3.48 8.09
C ARG A 6 8.61 3.17 9.46
N ALA A 7 7.81 4.08 10.00
CA ALA A 7 7.08 3.83 11.24
C ALA A 7 5.85 2.91 11.02
N ARG A 8 5.15 3.07 9.91
CA ARG A 8 3.90 2.37 9.64
C ARG A 8 4.07 0.88 9.34
N VAL A 9 5.06 0.49 8.53
CA VAL A 9 5.26 -0.93 8.19
C VAL A 9 5.47 -1.80 9.44
N PRO A 10 6.38 -1.47 10.37
CA PRO A 10 6.53 -2.24 11.61
C PRO A 10 5.28 -2.21 12.49
N ALA A 11 4.53 -1.11 12.51
CA ALA A 11 3.28 -1.03 13.27
C ALA A 11 2.21 -1.99 12.70
N TYR A 12 2.00 -1.99 11.39
CA TYR A 12 1.09 -2.91 10.70
C TYR A 12 1.48 -4.37 10.93
N LEU A 13 2.77 -4.69 10.79
CA LEU A 13 3.29 -6.05 11.02
C LEU A 13 3.08 -6.51 12.47
N ARG A 14 3.31 -5.64 13.47
CA ARG A 14 3.07 -5.97 14.88
C ARG A 14 1.58 -6.19 15.16
N THR A 15 0.72 -5.34 14.63
CA THR A 15 -0.74 -5.47 14.79
C THR A 15 -1.23 -6.78 14.18
N THR A 16 -0.82 -7.11 12.96
CA THR A 16 -1.25 -8.33 12.27
C THR A 16 -0.64 -9.60 12.84
N LEU A 17 0.61 -9.54 13.34
CA LEU A 17 1.23 -10.64 14.09
C LEU A 17 0.42 -11.03 15.33
N ALA A 18 -0.20 -10.06 16.02
CA ALA A 18 -1.02 -10.30 17.19
C ALA A 18 -2.26 -11.17 16.89
N GLU A 19 -2.67 -11.29 15.62
CA GLU A 19 -3.84 -12.06 15.19
C GLU A 19 -3.59 -13.57 15.03
N VAL A 20 -2.32 -14.01 15.05
CA VAL A 20 -1.96 -15.43 14.95
C VAL A 20 -2.55 -16.25 16.10
N THR A 21 -2.43 -15.75 17.34
CA THR A 21 -2.98 -16.46 18.50
C THR A 21 -4.52 -16.50 18.49
N PRO A 22 -5.24 -15.39 18.26
CA PRO A 22 -6.69 -15.39 18.03
C PRO A 22 -7.13 -16.36 16.94
N PHE A 23 -6.43 -16.41 15.81
CA PHE A 23 -6.72 -17.35 14.72
C PHE A 23 -6.73 -18.80 15.20
N TYR A 24 -5.65 -19.25 15.84
CA TYR A 24 -5.57 -20.65 16.31
C TYR A 24 -6.56 -20.96 17.43
N ARG A 25 -6.88 -20.00 18.29
CA ARG A 25 -7.92 -20.19 19.32
C ARG A 25 -9.30 -20.33 18.69
N LEU A 26 -9.60 -19.52 17.69
CA LEU A 26 -10.85 -19.57 16.95
C LEU A 26 -11.00 -20.90 16.20
N GLU A 27 -9.94 -21.33 15.51
CA GLU A 27 -9.89 -22.60 14.80
C GLU A 27 -10.13 -23.79 15.73
N LYS A 28 -9.40 -23.87 16.84
CA LYS A 28 -9.58 -24.93 17.85
C LYS A 28 -10.98 -24.94 18.48
N ALA A 29 -11.66 -23.80 18.51
CA ALA A 29 -13.03 -23.68 19.00
C ALA A 29 -14.09 -24.02 17.94
N GLY A 30 -13.67 -24.58 16.79
CA GLY A 30 -14.55 -24.93 15.67
C GLY A 30 -15.11 -23.72 14.93
N GLY A 31 -14.52 -22.52 15.09
CA GLY A 31 -15.08 -21.28 14.56
C GLY A 31 -15.11 -21.18 13.03
N PHE A 32 -14.49 -22.12 12.31
CA PHE A 32 -14.54 -22.24 10.85
C PHE A 32 -15.43 -23.40 10.37
N ALA A 33 -16.19 -24.05 11.26
CA ALA A 33 -17.18 -25.05 10.87
C ALA A 33 -18.31 -24.42 10.05
N GLU A 34 -18.96 -25.24 9.21
CA GLU A 34 -20.11 -24.81 8.41
C GLU A 34 -21.22 -24.25 9.31
N GLY A 35 -21.77 -23.09 8.93
CA GLY A 35 -22.81 -22.40 9.71
C GLY A 35 -22.31 -21.54 10.87
N ASP A 36 -21.02 -21.58 11.22
CA ASP A 36 -20.44 -20.71 12.26
C ASP A 36 -19.93 -19.38 11.67
N ALA A 37 -20.49 -18.25 12.12
CA ALA A 37 -20.16 -16.93 11.58
C ALA A 37 -18.78 -16.40 12.02
N ARG A 38 -18.18 -16.95 13.09
CA ARG A 38 -16.98 -16.37 13.71
C ARG A 38 -15.77 -16.40 12.75
N GLY A 39 -15.59 -17.48 12.00
CA GLY A 39 -14.53 -17.62 11.00
C GLY A 39 -14.67 -16.65 9.84
N ALA A 40 -15.89 -16.47 9.34
CA ALA A 40 -16.19 -15.50 8.30
C ALA A 40 -15.90 -14.07 8.78
N GLN A 41 -16.36 -13.71 9.99
CA GLN A 41 -16.10 -12.40 10.59
C GLN A 41 -14.60 -12.13 10.78
N PHE A 42 -13.84 -13.10 11.29
CA PHE A 42 -12.40 -12.99 11.42
C PHE A 42 -11.72 -12.76 10.06
N THR A 43 -12.13 -13.52 9.04
CA THR A 43 -11.58 -13.43 7.68
C THR A 43 -11.86 -12.06 7.07
N ILE A 44 -13.10 -11.57 7.18
CA ILE A 44 -13.49 -10.24 6.70
C ILE A 44 -12.64 -9.16 7.37
N ALA A 45 -12.44 -9.24 8.69
CA ALA A 45 -11.61 -8.27 9.41
C ALA A 45 -10.15 -8.28 8.93
N ARG A 46 -9.57 -9.45 8.68
CA ARG A 46 -8.19 -9.56 8.16
C ARG A 46 -8.06 -9.07 6.72
N LEU A 47 -9.03 -9.40 5.87
CA LEU A 47 -9.05 -8.96 4.48
C LEU A 47 -9.22 -7.44 4.38
N ALA A 48 -10.11 -6.86 5.20
CA ALA A 48 -10.30 -5.42 5.28
C ALA A 48 -9.03 -4.69 5.75
N ALA A 49 -8.32 -5.22 6.74
CA ALA A 49 -7.06 -4.65 7.21
C ALA A 49 -5.99 -4.63 6.10
N GLY A 50 -5.82 -5.74 5.38
CA GLY A 50 -4.87 -5.81 4.26
C GLY A 50 -5.24 -4.91 3.09
N ALA A 51 -6.53 -4.86 2.72
CA ALA A 51 -7.01 -3.99 1.65
C ALA A 51 -6.81 -2.50 1.98
N ALA A 52 -7.04 -2.10 3.23
CA ALA A 52 -6.81 -0.73 3.69
C ALA A 52 -5.32 -0.35 3.61
N GLU A 53 -4.41 -1.24 4.04
CA GLU A 53 -2.97 -0.98 3.98
C GLU A 53 -2.48 -0.88 2.53
N LEU A 54 -2.93 -1.77 1.64
CA LEU A 54 -2.59 -1.72 0.22
C LEU A 54 -3.08 -0.43 -0.45
N ARG A 55 -4.34 -0.04 -0.20
CA ARG A 55 -4.89 1.22 -0.72
C ARG A 55 -4.04 2.40 -0.28
N ASP A 56 -3.68 2.45 1.00
CA ASP A 56 -2.89 3.56 1.51
C ASP A 56 -1.49 3.57 0.88
N PHE A 57 -0.84 2.42 0.65
CA PHE A 57 0.42 2.35 -0.09
C PHE A 57 0.32 2.85 -1.53
N TYR A 58 -0.77 2.54 -2.26
CA TYR A 58 -0.99 3.09 -3.60
C TYR A 58 -1.05 4.61 -3.60
N ILE A 59 -1.74 5.22 -2.63
CA ILE A 59 -1.83 6.68 -2.52
C ILE A 59 -0.48 7.31 -2.24
N LEU A 60 0.41 6.61 -1.52
CA LEU A 60 1.75 7.11 -1.27
C LEU A 60 2.62 7.03 -2.50
N ALA A 61 2.63 5.88 -3.18
CA ALA A 61 3.39 5.73 -4.40
C ALA A 61 2.97 6.77 -5.44
N TRP A 62 1.67 7.05 -5.57
CA TRP A 62 1.15 8.10 -6.45
C TRP A 62 1.62 9.51 -6.07
N ARG A 63 1.75 9.81 -4.77
CA ARG A 63 2.24 11.12 -4.32
C ARG A 63 3.75 11.25 -4.49
N ASP A 64 4.47 10.18 -4.21
CA ASP A 64 5.93 10.09 -4.32
C ASP A 64 6.38 10.16 -5.79
N SER A 65 5.58 9.60 -6.72
CA SER A 65 5.91 9.62 -8.15
C SER A 65 6.04 11.01 -8.76
N ALA A 66 5.54 12.06 -8.10
CA ALA A 66 5.78 13.44 -8.52
C ALA A 66 7.27 13.82 -8.45
N ASP A 67 8.03 13.22 -7.53
CA ASP A 67 9.47 13.45 -7.37
C ASP A 67 10.35 12.51 -8.21
N ASP A 68 9.75 11.50 -8.85
CA ASP A 68 10.46 10.58 -9.75
C ASP A 68 10.87 11.29 -11.05
N ASN A 69 11.96 10.79 -11.64
CA ASN A 69 12.49 11.28 -12.90
C ASN A 69 12.07 10.39 -14.08
N ILE A 70 11.82 11.02 -15.23
CA ILE A 70 11.53 10.37 -16.50
C ILE A 70 12.57 10.73 -17.56
N GLY A 71 12.82 9.81 -18.50
CA GLY A 71 13.60 10.07 -19.71
C GLY A 71 15.11 10.33 -19.50
N TRP A 72 15.76 10.74 -20.58
CA TRP A 72 17.14 11.26 -20.59
C TRP A 72 17.26 12.46 -21.54
N PRO A 73 17.80 13.62 -21.10
CA PRO A 73 18.19 13.92 -19.72
C PRO A 73 16.99 13.85 -18.76
N ALA A 74 17.24 13.48 -17.51
CA ALA A 74 16.21 13.23 -16.51
C ALA A 74 15.39 14.50 -16.20
N VAL A 75 14.06 14.39 -16.25
CA VAL A 75 13.10 15.46 -15.90
C VAL A 75 12.15 14.95 -14.81
N LYS A 76 11.81 15.77 -13.81
CA LYS A 76 10.86 15.36 -12.78
C LYS A 76 9.41 15.36 -13.28
N VAL A 77 8.60 14.40 -12.81
CA VAL A 77 7.15 14.36 -13.09
C VAL A 77 6.47 15.66 -12.65
N ALA A 78 6.78 16.18 -11.46
CA ALA A 78 6.20 17.42 -10.95
C ALA A 78 6.51 18.65 -11.83
N GLU A 79 7.68 18.69 -12.47
CA GLU A 79 8.06 19.81 -13.34
C GLU A 79 7.28 19.79 -14.66
N VAL A 80 6.98 18.59 -15.17
CA VAL A 80 6.11 18.36 -16.31
C VAL A 80 4.67 18.77 -15.98
N GLU A 81 4.13 18.31 -14.85
CA GLU A 81 2.78 18.66 -14.40
C GLU A 81 2.61 20.17 -14.16
N ALA A 82 3.67 20.84 -13.68
CA ALA A 82 3.71 22.30 -13.51
C ALA A 82 3.87 23.07 -14.82
N GLY A 83 4.11 22.40 -15.95
CA GLY A 83 4.38 23.02 -17.25
C GLY A 83 5.73 23.73 -17.33
N THR A 84 6.64 23.44 -16.39
CA THR A 84 7.99 24.04 -16.31
C THR A 84 9.04 23.25 -17.08
N ALA A 85 8.72 22.02 -17.50
CA ALA A 85 9.56 21.19 -18.35
C ALA A 85 8.73 20.48 -19.44
N ASP A 86 9.28 20.39 -20.66
CA ASP A 86 8.71 19.59 -21.74
C ASP A 86 9.31 18.17 -21.72
N PRO A 87 8.51 17.12 -21.48
CA PRO A 87 9.02 15.76 -21.42
C PRO A 87 9.38 15.19 -22.80
N TRP A 88 8.97 15.82 -23.91
CA TRP A 88 9.11 15.27 -25.25
C TRP A 88 10.56 14.92 -25.59
N LEU A 89 11.49 15.87 -25.42
CA LEU A 89 12.90 15.66 -25.73
C LEU A 89 13.55 14.62 -24.80
N ALA A 90 13.18 14.60 -23.52
CA ALA A 90 13.67 13.60 -22.57
C ALA A 90 13.20 12.18 -22.89
N MET A 91 12.01 12.02 -23.48
CA MET A 91 11.46 10.71 -23.80
C MET A 91 11.87 10.20 -25.19
N HIS A 92 12.06 11.11 -26.15
CA HIS A 92 12.29 10.76 -27.55
C HIS A 92 13.72 11.04 -28.06
N GLY A 93 14.54 11.77 -27.31
CA GLY A 93 15.91 12.14 -27.69
C GLY A 93 15.99 13.40 -28.56
N GLU A 94 17.14 14.06 -28.51
CA GLU A 94 17.55 15.09 -29.48
C GLU A 94 18.37 14.37 -30.56
N ASP A 95 17.87 14.34 -31.80
CA ASP A 95 18.60 13.83 -32.98
C ASP A 95 19.92 14.60 -33.21
#